data_AF-A0AAJ7FMX1-F1
#
_entry.id   AF-A0AAJ7FMX1-F1
#
_cell.length_a   1.000
_cell.length_b   1.000
_cell.length_c   1.000
_cell.angle_alpha   90.00
_cell.angle_beta   90.00
_cell.angle_gamma   90.00
#
_symmetry.space_group_name_H-M   'P 1'
#
loop_
_entity.id
_entity.type
_entity.pdbx_description
1 polymer ?
#
loop_
_entity_poly.entity_id
_entity_poly.type
_entity_poly.pdbx_seq_one_letter_code
_entity_poly.pdbx_strand_id
1 'polypeptide(L)'
;MSDAESESEDSDAEGGLGNVNKLVMRPLGHSGKAKKGHLCFDASFETGNLGRVDLVSEFEYDLFIRPDTCSPRLRLWFNFTVDNVRSEQRVIFNIVNISKSKNLFRQGMTPLVKSSSRPKWQRIPGRQVFYYKSLQHQNHHVLSFAFAFDREEDVYQFALTYPYSYSRHVGHLDNLCAKCCDLVKRDTLAFSIQKRKVELTTIGSAGEHPRKVVAVLARVHPGESPSSFVCQGLMDFLVSSHPIAQVLRDYVVFKIVPMLNPDGVFLGNYRSTLMGMDLNRSWNRISDWVHPTLAATRALLESLDKNPNAPLDCVLDLHAHTNATGVFVYGNTYDDVYRYERHIVLPKLLAQHTEDYDPSSTMYNQDSQKAGTARRYLCSILSEHVNCYTIQVSMYGYCRKGTSVILPYTEEGYYRIGRNLARVFLEYYRLTGLIPAGLPDQPSNKRGRQSRQRHRTPRRPRPRTARTPAPLHLASIHEYFREEVTDTSSGTRYRSMSGTRMNVGTGTGAGTGIGSGSGTGTGGGRNLSYRFRSPGAPVDRKALSTPATEPRLTIIDFNQLTRGGLDLATGKNKAKIPHRSPHRYAKPRR
;
A
#
# COMPACT_ATOMS: atom_id res chain seq x y z
N MET A 1 -6.98 22.78 -20.98
CA MET A 1 -5.74 22.49 -21.71
C MET A 1 -5.41 21.04 -21.46
N SER A 2 -5.62 20.24 -22.50
CA SER A 2 -5.60 18.78 -22.51
C SER A 2 -4.36 18.33 -23.26
N ASP A 3 -3.39 17.77 -22.54
CA ASP A 3 -2.28 17.06 -23.17
C ASP A 3 -2.68 15.60 -23.31
N ALA A 4 -3.05 15.23 -24.54
CA ALA A 4 -3.15 13.85 -24.98
C ALA A 4 -1.72 13.32 -25.14
N GLU A 5 -1.26 12.50 -24.20
CA GLU A 5 0.00 11.78 -24.32
C GLU A 5 -0.13 10.70 -25.39
N SER A 6 0.75 10.79 -26.38
CA SER A 6 0.88 9.91 -27.54
C SER A 6 1.08 8.44 -27.14
N GLU A 7 0.32 7.56 -27.79
CA GLU A 7 0.43 6.11 -27.70
C GLU A 7 1.77 5.64 -28.27
N SER A 8 2.64 5.10 -27.42
CA SER A 8 3.83 4.34 -27.85
C SER A 8 3.49 2.84 -27.84
N GLU A 9 3.33 2.26 -29.02
CA GLU A 9 2.97 0.84 -29.26
C GLU A 9 4.14 -0.16 -29.19
N ASP A 10 5.23 0.12 -28.46
CA ASP A 10 6.39 -0.79 -28.41
C ASP A 10 6.71 -1.29 -26.99
N SER A 11 5.86 -2.15 -26.42
CA SER A 11 6.16 -2.82 -25.13
C SER A 11 6.10 -4.36 -25.15
N ASP A 12 5.88 -4.97 -26.31
CA ASP A 12 5.51 -6.39 -26.37
C ASP A 12 6.70 -7.39 -26.32
N ALA A 13 7.95 -6.93 -26.10
CA ALA A 13 9.12 -7.80 -26.25
C ALA A 13 10.02 -8.06 -25.02
N GLU A 14 9.91 -7.35 -23.88
CA GLU A 14 10.97 -7.45 -22.84
C GLU A 14 10.50 -7.54 -21.38
N GLY A 15 9.71 -8.56 -21.05
CA GLY A 15 9.49 -8.97 -19.66
C GLY A 15 9.43 -10.47 -19.54
N GLY A 16 10.36 -11.08 -18.79
CA GLY A 16 10.14 -12.44 -18.29
C GLY A 16 8.76 -12.51 -17.65
N LEU A 17 7.93 -13.47 -18.07
CA LEU A 17 6.49 -13.54 -17.76
C LEU A 17 6.17 -13.83 -16.27
N GLY A 18 7.16 -13.76 -15.38
CA GLY A 18 7.08 -14.09 -13.97
C GLY A 18 8.21 -13.46 -13.16
N ASN A 19 8.26 -13.77 -11.87
CA ASN A 19 9.36 -13.33 -11.01
C ASN A 19 10.66 -14.09 -11.31
N VAL A 20 11.81 -13.46 -11.05
CA VAL A 20 13.10 -14.15 -11.05
C VAL A 20 13.10 -15.21 -9.94
N ASN A 21 13.62 -16.39 -10.25
CA ASN A 21 13.68 -17.54 -9.34
C ASN A 21 15.13 -18.03 -9.27
N LYS A 22 15.81 -17.75 -8.16
CA LYS A 22 17.22 -18.11 -7.92
C LYS A 22 18.13 -17.85 -9.14
N LEU A 23 17.98 -16.68 -9.74
CA LEU A 23 18.70 -16.24 -10.92
C LEU A 23 20.13 -15.81 -10.55
N VAL A 24 21.11 -16.63 -10.90
CA VAL A 24 22.53 -16.32 -10.70
C VAL A 24 23.08 -15.50 -11.87
N MET A 25 23.50 -14.27 -11.57
CA MET A 25 24.16 -13.38 -12.53
C MET A 25 25.65 -13.72 -12.64
N ARG A 26 26.10 -14.07 -13.84
CA ARG A 26 27.49 -14.42 -14.15
C ARG A 26 28.11 -13.33 -15.03
N PRO A 27 29.29 -12.81 -14.69
CA PRO A 27 30.03 -11.91 -15.57
C PRO A 27 30.36 -12.56 -16.92
N LEU A 28 30.56 -11.73 -17.95
CA LEU A 28 30.96 -12.19 -19.28
C LEU A 28 32.26 -13.03 -19.19
N GLY A 29 32.32 -14.12 -19.96
CA GLY A 29 33.46 -15.05 -19.97
C GLY A 29 33.47 -16.09 -18.83
N HIS A 30 32.52 -16.06 -17.89
CA HIS A 30 32.41 -17.08 -16.84
C HIS A 30 31.38 -18.16 -17.20
N SER A 31 31.85 -19.38 -17.43
CA SER A 31 31.01 -20.58 -17.58
C SER A 31 31.17 -21.54 -16.38
N GLY A 32 30.17 -22.39 -16.16
CA GLY A 32 30.20 -23.42 -15.10
C GLY A 32 29.55 -23.03 -13.77
N LYS A 33 30.05 -23.61 -12.67
CA LYS A 33 29.48 -23.44 -11.32
C LYS A 33 29.53 -21.97 -10.89
N ALA A 34 28.49 -21.52 -10.19
CA ALA A 34 28.45 -20.19 -9.60
C ALA A 34 29.62 -20.04 -8.61
N LYS A 35 30.40 -18.96 -8.75
CA LYS A 35 31.43 -18.59 -7.78
C LYS A 35 30.81 -17.67 -6.73
N LYS A 36 31.45 -17.58 -5.56
CA LYS A 36 31.07 -16.61 -4.53
C LYS A 36 31.18 -15.19 -5.10
N GLY A 37 30.17 -14.36 -4.87
CA GLY A 37 30.04 -13.03 -5.45
C GLY A 37 29.30 -12.98 -6.79
N HIS A 38 28.98 -14.13 -7.41
CA HIS A 38 28.00 -14.18 -8.49
C HIS A 38 26.60 -14.04 -7.89
N LEU A 39 26.11 -12.81 -7.78
CA LEU A 39 24.85 -12.52 -7.10
C LEU A 39 23.70 -13.38 -7.62
N CYS A 40 22.92 -13.91 -6.69
CA CYS A 40 21.75 -14.73 -6.96
C CYS A 40 20.49 -13.99 -6.51
N PHE A 41 19.63 -13.66 -7.48
CA PHE A 41 18.40 -12.89 -7.25
C PHE A 41 17.20 -13.82 -7.18
N ASP A 42 16.33 -13.58 -6.22
CA ASP A 42 15.09 -14.35 -6.07
C ASP A 42 13.93 -13.45 -5.64
N ALA A 43 12.80 -13.62 -6.30
CA ALA A 43 11.53 -12.97 -5.96
C ALA A 43 10.35 -13.97 -6.05
N SER A 44 10.61 -15.27 -6.16
CA SER A 44 9.60 -16.33 -6.20
C SER A 44 9.10 -16.71 -4.81
N PHE A 45 8.60 -15.71 -4.08
CA PHE A 45 8.00 -15.89 -2.75
C PHE A 45 6.79 -14.96 -2.58
N GLU A 46 6.02 -15.17 -1.52
CA GLU A 46 4.83 -14.35 -1.23
C GLU A 46 5.18 -12.86 -1.13
N THR A 47 4.45 -11.99 -1.84
CA THR A 47 4.72 -10.55 -2.00
C THR A 47 5.97 -10.21 -2.82
N GLY A 48 6.71 -11.20 -3.34
CA GLY A 48 7.89 -10.98 -4.16
C GLY A 48 7.57 -10.34 -5.50
N ASN A 49 8.40 -9.39 -5.93
CA ASN A 49 8.31 -8.77 -7.25
C ASN A 49 9.68 -8.30 -7.72
N LEU A 50 10.19 -8.99 -8.75
CA LEU A 50 11.30 -8.59 -9.60
C LEU A 50 11.25 -9.50 -10.84
N GLY A 51 11.09 -8.94 -12.04
CA GLY A 51 10.82 -9.73 -13.26
C GLY A 51 12.06 -10.08 -14.08
N ARG A 52 13.08 -9.24 -14.05
CA ARG A 52 14.33 -9.44 -14.79
C ARG A 52 15.48 -8.67 -14.14
N VAL A 53 16.69 -9.20 -14.31
CA VAL A 53 17.94 -8.60 -13.86
C VAL A 53 18.94 -8.70 -15.01
N ASP A 54 19.54 -7.58 -15.39
CA ASP A 54 20.61 -7.50 -16.37
C ASP A 54 21.90 -7.05 -15.69
N LEU A 55 23.02 -7.69 -16.01
CA LEU A 55 24.35 -7.30 -15.54
C LEU A 55 24.95 -6.33 -16.57
N VAL A 56 25.03 -5.05 -16.21
CA VAL A 56 25.47 -3.97 -17.09
C VAL A 56 27.00 -3.85 -17.10
N SER A 57 27.61 -3.95 -15.92
CA SER A 57 29.06 -3.95 -15.72
C SER A 57 29.44 -4.89 -14.58
N GLU A 58 30.71 -4.96 -14.18
CA GLU A 58 31.17 -5.85 -13.10
C GLU A 58 30.39 -5.65 -11.78
N PHE A 59 29.92 -4.43 -11.51
CA PHE A 59 29.28 -4.05 -10.25
C PHE A 59 27.88 -3.42 -10.44
N GLU A 60 27.38 -3.33 -11.66
CA GLU A 60 26.15 -2.60 -11.96
C GLU A 60 25.08 -3.53 -12.54
N TYR A 61 23.86 -3.41 -12.00
CA TYR A 61 22.73 -4.24 -12.39
C TYR A 61 21.50 -3.38 -12.67
N ASP A 62 20.89 -3.63 -13.82
CA ASP A 62 19.57 -3.11 -14.14
C ASP A 62 18.49 -4.09 -13.70
N LEU A 63 17.58 -3.60 -12.88
CA LEU A 63 16.50 -4.34 -12.25
C LEU A 63 15.17 -3.89 -12.86
N PHE A 64 14.42 -4.85 -13.37
CA PHE A 64 13.11 -4.62 -13.99
C PHE A 64 12.00 -5.16 -13.09
N ILE A 65 11.17 -4.26 -12.58
CA ILE A 65 9.95 -4.60 -11.83
C ILE A 65 9.02 -5.40 -12.75
N ARG A 66 8.50 -6.52 -12.23
CA ARG A 66 7.45 -7.28 -12.92
C ARG A 66 6.17 -6.43 -12.92
N PRO A 67 5.54 -6.19 -14.09
CA PRO A 67 4.24 -5.51 -14.13
C PRO A 67 3.20 -6.26 -13.29
N ASP A 68 2.22 -5.53 -12.77
CA ASP A 68 1.07 -6.16 -12.13
C ASP A 68 0.43 -7.18 -13.07
N THR A 69 -0.05 -8.28 -12.51
CA THR A 69 -0.69 -9.35 -13.30
C THR A 69 -1.85 -8.81 -14.11
N CYS A 70 -1.86 -9.11 -15.42
CA CYS A 70 -2.84 -8.61 -16.39
C CYS A 70 -2.93 -7.08 -16.48
N SER A 71 -1.92 -6.33 -16.01
CA SER A 71 -1.87 -4.87 -16.09
C SER A 71 -0.44 -4.38 -16.41
N PRO A 72 -0.02 -4.44 -17.69
CA PRO A 72 1.37 -4.18 -18.08
C PRO A 72 1.86 -2.76 -17.78
N ARG A 73 0.96 -1.80 -17.53
CA ARG A 73 1.30 -0.39 -17.26
C ARG A 73 1.66 -0.10 -15.80
N LEU A 74 1.38 -1.03 -14.88
CA LEU A 74 1.54 -0.81 -13.44
C LEU A 74 2.84 -1.45 -12.94
N ARG A 75 3.83 -0.62 -12.60
CA ARG A 75 5.15 -1.02 -12.09
C ARG A 75 5.59 -0.05 -10.99
N LEU A 76 5.59 -0.51 -9.74
CA LEU A 76 6.08 0.28 -8.61
C LEU A 76 6.55 -0.59 -7.45
N TRP A 77 5.79 -1.63 -7.11
CA TRP A 77 6.13 -2.55 -6.02
C TRP A 77 7.30 -3.45 -6.42
N PHE A 78 8.36 -3.46 -5.61
CA PHE A 78 9.45 -4.42 -5.70
C PHE A 78 9.71 -5.01 -4.33
N ASN A 79 10.03 -6.30 -4.31
CA ASN A 79 10.43 -7.04 -3.13
C ASN A 79 11.21 -8.27 -3.58
N PHE A 80 12.52 -8.30 -3.34
CA PHE A 80 13.39 -9.37 -3.82
C PHE A 80 14.51 -9.65 -2.82
N THR A 81 15.13 -10.81 -2.98
CA THR A 81 16.28 -11.23 -2.19
C THR A 81 17.52 -11.39 -3.06
N VAL A 82 18.67 -11.20 -2.45
CA VAL A 82 19.99 -11.40 -3.04
C VAL A 82 20.81 -12.27 -2.10
N ASP A 83 21.33 -13.39 -2.62
CA ASP A 83 22.26 -14.28 -1.92
C ASP A 83 23.51 -14.57 -2.79
N ASN A 84 24.38 -15.48 -2.32
CA ASN A 84 25.67 -15.79 -2.94
C ASN A 84 26.62 -14.57 -3.08
N VAL A 85 26.55 -13.66 -2.12
CA VAL A 85 27.36 -12.43 -2.06
C VAL A 85 28.77 -12.72 -1.57
N ARG A 86 29.73 -11.81 -1.84
CA ARG A 86 31.05 -11.80 -1.22
C ARG A 86 31.15 -10.65 -0.20
N SER A 87 31.95 -10.81 0.85
CA SER A 87 32.20 -9.74 1.82
C SER A 87 32.88 -8.54 1.13
N GLU A 88 32.50 -7.33 1.54
CA GLU A 88 32.92 -6.06 0.96
C GLU A 88 32.59 -5.90 -0.53
N GLN A 89 31.74 -6.76 -1.10
CA GLN A 89 31.30 -6.63 -2.49
C GLN A 89 30.38 -5.41 -2.61
N ARG A 90 30.79 -4.46 -3.45
CA ARG A 90 30.04 -3.25 -3.74
C ARG A 90 29.31 -3.40 -5.06
N VAL A 91 28.05 -2.98 -5.08
CA VAL A 91 27.19 -3.02 -6.26
C VAL A 91 26.34 -1.76 -6.37
N ILE A 92 25.89 -1.49 -7.58
CA ILE A 92 24.89 -0.48 -7.91
C ILE A 92 23.68 -1.22 -8.49
N PHE A 93 22.53 -1.01 -7.87
CA PHE A 93 21.25 -1.52 -8.35
C PHE A 93 20.44 -0.37 -8.93
N ASN A 94 20.07 -0.49 -10.21
CA ASN A 94 19.26 0.47 -10.93
C ASN A 94 17.87 -0.11 -11.17
N ILE A 95 16.82 0.44 -10.55
CA ILE A 95 15.44 0.09 -10.92
C ILE A 95 15.00 1.02 -12.04
N VAL A 96 14.85 0.47 -13.25
CA VAL A 96 14.81 1.27 -14.50
C VAL A 96 13.41 1.47 -15.10
N ASN A 97 12.39 0.76 -14.59
CA ASN A 97 11.06 0.70 -15.23
C ASN A 97 9.88 1.09 -14.31
N ILE A 98 10.11 1.92 -13.30
CA ILE A 98 9.04 2.48 -12.45
C ILE A 98 8.07 3.29 -13.32
N SER A 99 6.79 2.88 -13.38
CA SER A 99 5.81 3.55 -14.24
C SER A 99 5.21 4.80 -13.63
N LYS A 100 5.37 5.02 -12.33
CA LYS A 100 4.79 6.18 -11.62
C LYS A 100 5.74 7.37 -11.58
N SER A 101 5.53 8.36 -12.43
CA SER A 101 6.42 9.55 -12.60
C SER A 101 6.48 10.51 -11.41
N LYS A 102 5.38 10.63 -10.64
CA LYS A 102 5.34 11.38 -9.38
C LYS A 102 5.28 10.38 -8.23
N ASN A 103 6.29 10.36 -7.38
CA ASN A 103 6.38 9.53 -6.19
C ASN A 103 7.37 10.14 -5.17
N LEU A 104 7.44 9.55 -3.97
CA LEU A 104 8.22 10.03 -2.84
C LEU A 104 9.74 9.82 -2.97
N PHE A 105 10.24 9.06 -3.97
CA PHE A 105 11.68 9.02 -4.25
C PHE A 105 12.22 10.40 -4.65
N ARG A 106 11.38 11.23 -5.28
CA ARG A 106 11.68 12.65 -5.57
C ARG A 106 11.81 13.53 -4.32
N GLN A 107 11.35 13.04 -3.17
CA GLN A 107 11.40 13.71 -1.88
C GLN A 107 12.37 12.99 -0.91
N GLY A 108 13.29 12.18 -1.44
CA GLY A 108 14.32 11.52 -0.63
C GLY A 108 13.89 10.22 0.05
N MET A 109 12.73 9.64 -0.31
CA MET A 109 12.42 8.27 0.11
C MET A 109 13.50 7.31 -0.39
N THR A 110 13.90 6.35 0.45
CA THR A 110 14.85 5.31 0.07
C THR A 110 14.28 3.90 0.25
N PRO A 111 14.76 2.90 -0.52
CA PRO A 111 14.36 1.51 -0.33
C PRO A 111 14.66 1.00 1.09
N LEU A 112 13.96 -0.06 1.47
CA LEU A 112 14.26 -0.82 2.68
C LEU A 112 15.18 -2.00 2.38
N VAL A 113 16.04 -2.33 3.34
CA VAL A 113 16.88 -3.51 3.34
C VAL A 113 16.82 -4.21 4.71
N LYS A 114 16.92 -5.54 4.71
CA LYS A 114 17.25 -6.36 5.88
C LYS A 114 18.11 -7.55 5.44
N SER A 115 18.68 -8.28 6.38
CA SER A 115 19.36 -9.55 6.10
C SER A 115 18.91 -10.66 7.04
N SER A 116 19.25 -11.91 6.75
CA SER A 116 18.96 -13.05 7.63
C SER A 116 19.48 -12.86 9.05
N SER A 117 20.71 -12.34 9.22
CA SER A 117 21.27 -12.05 10.55
C SER A 117 20.78 -10.74 11.16
N ARG A 118 20.24 -9.81 10.36
CA ARG A 118 19.64 -8.53 10.81
C ARG A 118 18.21 -8.42 10.29
N PRO A 119 17.24 -9.06 10.96
CA PRO A 119 15.88 -9.21 10.45
C PRO A 119 15.06 -7.91 10.50
N LYS A 120 15.55 -6.85 11.16
CA LYS A 120 14.88 -5.56 11.26
C LYS A 120 15.11 -4.75 9.99
N TRP A 121 14.02 -4.33 9.35
CA TRP A 121 14.04 -3.45 8.18
C TRP A 121 14.66 -2.08 8.49
N GLN A 122 15.56 -1.64 7.64
CA GLN A 122 16.20 -0.34 7.69
C GLN A 122 16.16 0.33 6.32
N ARG A 123 16.07 1.66 6.29
CA ARG A 123 16.19 2.42 5.05
C ARG A 123 17.64 2.51 4.61
N ILE A 124 17.89 2.36 3.31
CA ILE A 124 19.21 2.63 2.73
C ILE A 124 19.54 4.11 2.96
N PRO A 125 20.76 4.47 3.40
CA PRO A 125 21.17 5.86 3.59
C PRO A 125 20.91 6.73 2.36
N GLY A 126 20.29 7.90 2.54
CA GLY A 126 19.93 8.82 1.45
C GLY A 126 21.10 9.18 0.52
N ARG A 127 22.32 9.30 1.07
CA ARG A 127 23.54 9.58 0.30
C ARG A 127 23.94 8.47 -0.70
N GLN A 128 23.36 7.28 -0.57
CA GLN A 128 23.61 6.13 -1.43
C GLN A 128 22.49 5.91 -2.46
N VAL A 129 21.45 6.75 -2.47
CA VAL A 129 20.25 6.56 -3.30
C VAL A 129 20.02 7.78 -4.18
N PHE A 130 19.81 7.54 -5.47
CA PHE A 130 19.62 8.56 -6.49
C PHE A 130 18.35 8.26 -7.28
N TYR A 131 17.55 9.29 -7.54
CA TYR A 131 16.34 9.16 -8.36
C TYR A 131 16.32 10.25 -9.43
N TYR A 132 16.52 9.85 -10.69
CA TYR A 132 16.78 10.76 -11.80
C TYR A 132 16.22 10.25 -13.12
N LYS A 133 16.07 11.12 -14.12
CA LYS A 133 15.73 10.69 -15.49
C LYS A 133 17.00 10.29 -16.23
N SER A 134 16.99 9.15 -16.91
CA SER A 134 18.13 8.67 -17.67
C SER A 134 17.83 8.59 -19.16
N LEU A 135 18.67 9.23 -19.98
CA LEU A 135 18.59 9.13 -21.45
C LEU A 135 18.86 7.71 -21.96
N GLN A 136 19.75 6.97 -21.28
CA GLN A 136 20.08 5.59 -21.64
C GLN A 136 18.89 4.64 -21.43
N HIS A 137 17.97 4.96 -20.53
CA HIS A 137 16.75 4.20 -20.28
C HIS A 137 15.52 4.94 -20.83
N GLN A 138 15.62 5.48 -22.06
CA GLN A 138 14.47 6.09 -22.78
C GLN A 138 13.82 7.25 -22.00
N ASN A 139 14.61 8.03 -21.27
CA ASN A 139 14.15 9.13 -20.43
C ASN A 139 13.20 8.71 -19.28
N HIS A 140 13.17 7.41 -18.95
CA HIS A 140 12.49 6.91 -17.76
C HIS A 140 13.21 7.37 -16.49
N HIS A 141 12.45 7.42 -15.39
CA HIS A 141 13.05 7.63 -14.08
C HIS A 141 13.70 6.34 -13.59
N VAL A 142 14.95 6.45 -13.19
CA VAL A 142 15.76 5.37 -12.61
C VAL A 142 15.95 5.64 -11.13
N LEU A 143 15.74 4.60 -10.32
CA LEU A 143 16.13 4.58 -8.92
C LEU A 143 17.41 3.77 -8.76
N SER A 144 18.53 4.46 -8.58
CA SER A 144 19.83 3.83 -8.37
C SER A 144 20.19 3.83 -6.90
N PHE A 145 20.69 2.72 -6.38
CA PHE A 145 21.24 2.69 -5.04
C PHE A 145 22.50 1.84 -4.95
N ALA A 146 23.53 2.42 -4.33
CA ALA A 146 24.79 1.74 -4.05
C ALA A 146 24.67 0.93 -2.76
N PHE A 147 25.15 -0.31 -2.79
CA PHE A 147 25.09 -1.21 -1.64
C PHE A 147 26.41 -1.98 -1.47
N ALA A 148 26.82 -2.21 -0.23
CA ALA A 148 27.99 -3.00 0.12
C ALA A 148 27.55 -4.18 0.99
N PHE A 149 27.79 -5.41 0.53
CA PHE A 149 27.52 -6.61 1.29
C PHE A 149 28.63 -6.84 2.30
N ASP A 150 28.28 -7.07 3.57
CA ASP A 150 29.26 -7.24 4.64
C ASP A 150 29.35 -8.70 5.12
N ARG A 151 28.24 -9.46 5.03
CA ARG A 151 28.15 -10.86 5.45
C ARG A 151 27.81 -11.81 4.31
N GLU A 152 28.67 -12.79 4.09
CA GLU A 152 28.60 -13.76 2.98
C GLU A 152 27.55 -14.86 3.15
N GLU A 153 27.18 -15.17 4.39
CA GLU A 153 26.18 -16.17 4.73
C GLU A 153 24.76 -15.60 4.75
N ASP A 154 24.66 -14.27 4.58
CA ASP A 154 23.39 -13.58 4.66
C ASP A 154 22.64 -13.57 3.33
N VAL A 155 21.33 -13.74 3.43
CA VAL A 155 20.38 -13.39 2.37
C VAL A 155 19.89 -11.97 2.65
N TYR A 156 20.10 -11.06 1.71
CA TYR A 156 19.65 -9.67 1.81
C TYR A 156 18.30 -9.53 1.12
N GLN A 157 17.36 -8.84 1.73
CA GLN A 157 16.04 -8.58 1.15
C GLN A 157 15.86 -7.08 0.97
N PHE A 158 15.45 -6.66 -0.22
CA PHE A 158 15.19 -5.27 -0.59
C PHE A 158 13.73 -5.08 -0.95
N ALA A 159 13.11 -3.99 -0.48
CA ALA A 159 11.70 -3.71 -0.75
C ALA A 159 11.38 -2.21 -0.87
N LEU A 160 10.30 -1.89 -1.59
CA LEU A 160 9.77 -0.52 -1.71
C LEU A 160 9.40 0.08 -0.35
N THR A 161 8.67 -0.69 0.45
CA THR A 161 8.25 -0.38 1.83
C THR A 161 8.00 -1.69 2.57
N TYR A 162 7.65 -1.64 3.86
CA TYR A 162 7.56 -2.81 4.74
C TYR A 162 6.59 -3.84 4.16
N PRO A 163 7.04 -5.05 3.76
CA PRO A 163 6.13 -6.06 3.25
C PRO A 163 5.19 -6.58 4.34
N TYR A 164 3.92 -6.74 3.98
CA TYR A 164 2.91 -7.35 4.82
C TYR A 164 2.15 -8.39 4.00
N SER A 165 2.51 -9.65 4.22
CA SER A 165 2.03 -10.79 3.45
C SER A 165 0.65 -11.27 3.92
N TYR A 166 -0.04 -12.03 3.08
CA TYR A 166 -1.30 -12.69 3.44
C TYR A 166 -1.06 -13.78 4.50
N SER A 167 0.06 -14.51 4.46
CA SER A 167 0.38 -15.48 5.53
C SER A 167 0.61 -14.79 6.88
N ARG A 168 1.32 -13.64 6.90
CA ARG A 168 1.46 -12.80 8.10
C ARG A 168 0.09 -12.32 8.60
N HIS A 169 -0.79 -11.93 7.68
CA HIS A 169 -2.15 -11.51 7.99
C HIS A 169 -2.95 -12.62 8.67
N VAL A 170 -3.01 -13.80 8.08
CA VAL A 170 -3.72 -14.96 8.62
C VAL A 170 -3.18 -15.33 10.00
N GLY A 171 -1.85 -15.40 10.16
CA GLY A 171 -1.23 -15.68 11.45
C GLY A 171 -1.50 -14.62 12.52
N HIS A 172 -1.62 -13.34 12.13
CA HIS A 172 -2.06 -12.28 13.05
C HIS A 172 -3.50 -12.51 13.53
N LEU A 173 -4.42 -12.83 12.62
CA LEU A 173 -5.81 -13.12 12.97
C LEU A 173 -5.95 -14.39 13.82
N ASP A 174 -5.18 -15.44 13.52
CA ASP A 174 -5.15 -16.67 14.33
C ASP A 174 -4.75 -16.37 15.77
N ASN A 175 -3.66 -15.62 15.94
CA ASN A 175 -3.18 -15.21 17.27
C ASN A 175 -4.20 -14.34 18.03
N LEU A 176 -4.87 -13.43 17.32
CA LEU A 176 -5.83 -12.51 17.90
C LEU A 176 -7.10 -13.25 18.34
N CYS A 177 -7.61 -14.20 17.54
CA CYS A 177 -8.74 -15.04 17.91
C CYS A 177 -8.41 -16.00 19.07
N ALA A 178 -7.20 -16.58 19.08
CA ALA A 178 -6.78 -17.50 20.14
C ALA A 178 -6.64 -16.81 21.50
N LYS A 179 -6.21 -15.54 21.53
CA LYS A 179 -6.00 -14.77 22.77
C LYS A 179 -7.24 -14.03 23.26
N CYS A 180 -8.15 -13.68 22.36
CA CYS A 180 -9.26 -12.77 22.64
C CYS A 180 -10.60 -13.31 22.10
N CYS A 181 -10.84 -14.62 22.25
CA CYS A 181 -12.02 -15.30 21.71
C CYS A 181 -13.36 -14.69 22.15
N ASP A 182 -13.42 -14.11 23.35
CA ASP A 182 -14.64 -13.51 23.90
C ASP A 182 -14.92 -12.11 23.31
N LEU A 183 -13.91 -11.46 22.74
CA LEU A 183 -13.98 -10.10 22.21
C LEU A 183 -13.98 -10.06 20.69
N VAL A 184 -13.54 -11.14 20.04
CA VAL A 184 -13.25 -11.19 18.62
C VAL A 184 -13.96 -12.37 17.99
N LYS A 185 -14.79 -12.07 16.99
CA LYS A 185 -15.35 -13.08 16.10
C LYS A 185 -14.74 -12.93 14.71
N ARG A 186 -14.29 -14.05 14.14
CA ARG A 186 -13.73 -14.11 12.78
C ARG A 186 -14.63 -14.95 11.89
N ASP A 187 -15.11 -14.35 10.82
CA ASP A 187 -15.94 -14.98 9.80
C ASP A 187 -15.25 -14.91 8.43
N THR A 188 -15.49 -15.88 7.55
CA THR A 188 -15.08 -15.76 6.14
C THR A 188 -16.16 -14.97 5.40
N LEU A 189 -15.83 -13.76 4.93
CA LEU A 189 -16.73 -12.90 4.19
C LEU A 189 -16.91 -13.37 2.74
N ALA A 190 -15.79 -13.73 2.11
CA ALA A 190 -15.77 -14.20 0.72
C ALA A 190 -14.51 -15.01 0.45
N PHE A 191 -14.47 -15.58 -0.75
CA PHE A 191 -13.26 -16.10 -1.35
C PHE A 191 -12.84 -15.19 -2.51
N SER A 192 -11.54 -14.95 -2.64
CA SER A 192 -10.97 -14.31 -3.82
C SER A 192 -11.07 -15.22 -5.05
N ILE A 193 -10.64 -14.73 -6.22
CA ILE A 193 -10.66 -15.51 -7.46
C ILE A 193 -9.78 -16.76 -7.31
N GLN A 194 -8.62 -16.64 -6.68
CA GLN A 194 -7.74 -17.79 -6.38
C GLN A 194 -8.13 -18.52 -5.08
N LYS A 195 -9.37 -18.35 -4.61
CA LYS A 195 -9.93 -19.02 -3.44
C LYS A 195 -9.17 -18.77 -2.12
N ARG A 196 -8.50 -17.62 -1.98
CA ARG A 196 -7.99 -17.15 -0.67
C ARG A 196 -9.15 -16.57 0.13
N LYS A 197 -9.13 -16.75 1.44
CA LYS A 197 -10.17 -16.22 2.32
C LYS A 197 -10.04 -14.70 2.40
N VAL A 198 -11.16 -14.01 2.27
CA VAL A 198 -11.32 -12.62 2.69
C VAL A 198 -12.12 -12.64 3.97
N GLU A 199 -11.52 -12.16 5.05
CA GLU A 199 -12.01 -12.40 6.40
C GLU A 199 -12.60 -11.13 6.99
N LEU A 200 -13.74 -11.30 7.67
CA LEU A 200 -14.39 -10.28 8.47
C LEU A 200 -14.06 -10.53 9.93
N THR A 201 -13.42 -9.57 10.57
CA THR A 201 -13.19 -9.56 12.02
C THR A 201 -14.19 -8.62 12.68
N THR A 202 -14.97 -9.14 13.62
CA THR A 202 -15.87 -8.36 14.47
C THR A 202 -15.23 -8.20 15.84
N ILE A 203 -15.06 -6.95 16.29
CA ILE A 203 -14.54 -6.64 17.64
C ILE A 203 -15.58 -5.81 18.39
N GLY A 204 -15.97 -6.27 19.58
CA GLY A 204 -16.93 -5.58 20.46
C GLY A 204 -17.39 -6.48 21.61
N SER A 205 -17.96 -5.88 22.64
CA SER A 205 -18.55 -6.60 23.77
C SER A 205 -20.01 -6.96 23.49
N ALA A 206 -20.49 -8.07 24.04
CA ALA A 206 -21.92 -8.32 24.18
C ALA A 206 -22.45 -7.46 25.34
N GLY A 207 -22.89 -6.24 25.02
CA GLY A 207 -23.41 -5.28 26.02
C GLY A 207 -24.86 -4.86 25.78
N GLU A 208 -25.51 -4.35 26.82
CA GLU A 208 -26.89 -3.83 26.79
C GLU A 208 -26.98 -2.39 26.25
N HIS A 209 -25.83 -1.72 26.06
CA HIS A 209 -25.80 -0.34 25.59
C HIS A 209 -26.24 -0.20 24.12
N PRO A 210 -26.79 0.97 23.73
CA PRO A 210 -26.97 1.31 22.32
C PRO A 210 -25.63 1.25 21.59
N ARG A 211 -25.58 0.53 20.45
CA ARG A 211 -24.33 0.30 19.73
C ARG A 211 -24.32 0.97 18.38
N LYS A 212 -23.17 1.52 18.00
CA LYS A 212 -22.87 1.94 16.63
C LYS A 212 -21.93 0.95 15.97
N VAL A 213 -22.05 0.80 14.65
CA VAL A 213 -21.13 -0.03 13.87
C VAL A 213 -20.17 0.87 13.10
N VAL A 214 -18.87 0.57 13.23
CA VAL A 214 -17.80 1.13 12.42
C VAL A 214 -17.27 0.05 11.50
N ALA A 215 -17.37 0.26 10.19
CA ALA A 215 -16.77 -0.62 9.20
C ALA A 215 -15.38 -0.11 8.79
N VAL A 216 -14.39 -0.99 8.73
CA VAL A 216 -13.02 -0.66 8.29
C VAL A 216 -12.60 -1.63 7.20
N LEU A 217 -12.19 -1.08 6.07
CA LEU A 217 -11.69 -1.78 4.90
C LEU A 217 -10.21 -1.45 4.71
N ALA A 218 -9.38 -2.42 4.36
CA ALA A 218 -7.95 -2.19 4.11
C ALA A 218 -7.41 -3.07 2.98
N ARG A 219 -6.25 -2.68 2.44
CA ARG A 219 -5.53 -3.38 1.35
C ARG A 219 -6.39 -3.75 0.14
N VAL A 220 -7.19 -2.79 -0.33
CA VAL A 220 -7.83 -2.90 -1.64
C VAL A 220 -6.79 -2.83 -2.76
N HIS A 221 -5.76 -1.99 -2.60
CA HIS A 221 -4.55 -2.01 -3.42
C HIS A 221 -3.47 -2.88 -2.76
N PRO A 222 -2.92 -3.87 -3.46
CA PRO A 222 -1.98 -4.81 -2.87
C PRO A 222 -0.66 -4.23 -2.37
N GLY A 223 -0.02 -3.34 -3.11
CA GLY A 223 1.28 -2.76 -2.75
C GLY A 223 1.21 -1.70 -1.66
N GLU A 224 0.01 -1.36 -1.18
CA GLU A 224 -0.22 -0.39 -0.11
C GLU A 224 -0.13 -1.03 1.27
N SER A 225 0.96 -1.78 1.51
CA SER A 225 1.18 -2.52 2.76
C SER A 225 1.14 -1.68 4.04
N PRO A 226 1.51 -0.38 4.08
CA PRO A 226 1.33 0.45 5.28
C PRO A 226 -0.10 0.44 5.84
N SER A 227 -1.12 0.32 4.99
CA SER A 227 -2.53 0.22 5.42
C SER A 227 -2.79 -1.02 6.28
N SER A 228 -2.09 -2.14 6.04
CA SER A 228 -2.20 -3.34 6.90
C SER A 228 -1.64 -3.11 8.28
N PHE A 229 -0.52 -2.38 8.40
CA PHE A 229 0.07 -2.05 9.69
C PHE A 229 -0.85 -1.11 10.48
N VAL A 230 -1.43 -0.10 9.83
CA VAL A 230 -2.44 0.77 10.46
C VAL A 230 -3.65 -0.05 10.93
N CYS A 231 -4.18 -0.92 10.07
CA CYS A 231 -5.31 -1.79 10.40
C CYS A 231 -5.00 -2.71 11.58
N GLN A 232 -3.84 -3.38 11.57
CA GLN A 232 -3.40 -4.23 12.66
C GLN A 232 -3.24 -3.42 13.97
N GLY A 233 -2.64 -2.24 13.92
CA GLY A 233 -2.46 -1.40 15.11
C GLY A 233 -3.78 -0.96 15.74
N LEU A 234 -4.80 -0.72 14.91
CA LEU A 234 -6.17 -0.48 15.37
C LEU A 234 -6.75 -1.72 16.05
N MET A 235 -6.67 -2.88 15.40
CA MET A 235 -7.20 -4.15 15.94
C MET A 235 -6.54 -4.52 17.28
N ASP A 236 -5.20 -4.45 17.34
CA ASP A 236 -4.41 -4.79 18.52
C ASP A 236 -4.75 -3.86 19.70
N PHE A 237 -5.03 -2.59 19.43
CA PHE A 237 -5.51 -1.66 20.46
C PHE A 237 -6.91 -1.99 20.94
N LEU A 238 -7.84 -2.23 20.00
CA LEU A 238 -9.23 -2.51 20.30
C LEU A 238 -9.43 -3.77 21.11
N VAL A 239 -8.53 -4.77 21.04
CA VAL A 239 -8.59 -5.98 21.88
C VAL A 239 -7.81 -5.86 23.19
N SER A 240 -7.04 -4.79 23.36
CA SER A 240 -6.20 -4.61 24.55
C SER A 240 -7.02 -4.35 25.83
N SER A 241 -6.36 -4.45 26.98
CA SER A 241 -6.90 -4.09 28.29
C SER A 241 -6.91 -2.58 28.56
N HIS A 242 -6.59 -1.74 27.55
CA HIS A 242 -6.59 -0.30 27.73
C HIS A 242 -8.02 0.22 28.05
N PRO A 243 -8.21 1.14 29.01
CA PRO A 243 -9.54 1.64 29.39
C PRO A 243 -10.34 2.20 28.20
N ILE A 244 -9.69 2.99 27.35
CA ILE A 244 -10.28 3.47 26.09
C ILE A 244 -10.80 2.32 25.22
N ALA A 245 -10.05 1.23 25.08
CA ALA A 245 -10.47 0.09 24.26
C ALA A 245 -11.66 -0.64 24.89
N GLN A 246 -11.70 -0.77 26.22
CA GLN A 246 -12.85 -1.33 26.93
C GLN A 246 -14.11 -0.51 26.67
N VAL A 247 -14.06 0.80 26.91
CA VAL A 247 -15.19 1.71 26.66
C VAL A 247 -15.62 1.63 25.20
N LEU A 248 -14.70 1.64 24.24
CA LEU A 248 -15.05 1.51 22.83
C LEU A 248 -15.78 0.20 22.51
N ARG A 249 -15.32 -0.93 23.05
CA ARG A 249 -15.98 -2.23 22.80
C ARG A 249 -17.39 -2.30 23.37
N ASP A 250 -17.69 -1.56 24.43
CA ASP A 250 -19.01 -1.57 25.08
C ASP A 250 -20.07 -0.78 24.29
N TYR A 251 -19.66 0.26 23.55
CA TYR A 251 -20.56 1.16 22.80
C TYR A 251 -20.44 1.02 21.28
N VAL A 252 -19.36 0.43 20.77
CA VAL A 252 -19.04 0.39 19.34
C VAL A 252 -18.65 -1.02 18.92
N VAL A 253 -19.25 -1.49 17.84
CA VAL A 253 -18.88 -2.75 17.17
C VAL A 253 -18.07 -2.43 15.93
N PHE A 254 -16.83 -2.91 15.88
CA PHE A 254 -15.96 -2.76 14.73
C PHE A 254 -16.10 -3.96 13.79
N LYS A 255 -16.43 -3.70 12.52
CA LYS A 255 -16.52 -4.69 11.44
C LYS A 255 -15.36 -4.44 10.48
N ILE A 256 -14.30 -5.25 10.59
CA ILE A 256 -13.02 -4.99 9.94
C ILE A 256 -12.77 -6.04 8.86
N VAL A 257 -12.55 -5.61 7.62
CA VAL A 257 -12.05 -6.42 6.50
C VAL A 257 -10.59 -6.01 6.25
N PRO A 258 -9.61 -6.71 6.85
CA PRO A 258 -8.23 -6.20 6.92
C PRO A 258 -7.47 -6.35 5.59
N MET A 259 -7.97 -7.20 4.69
CA MET A 259 -7.37 -7.43 3.38
C MET A 259 -8.42 -7.77 2.31
N LEU A 260 -8.79 -6.77 1.50
CA LEU A 260 -9.76 -6.93 0.41
C LEU A 260 -9.19 -7.61 -0.84
N ASN A 261 -7.88 -7.54 -1.07
CA ASN A 261 -7.23 -8.06 -2.27
C ASN A 261 -6.09 -9.05 -1.96
N PRO A 262 -6.38 -10.21 -1.34
CA PRO A 262 -5.35 -11.16 -0.95
C PRO A 262 -4.59 -11.76 -2.14
N ASP A 263 -5.23 -11.89 -3.31
CA ASP A 263 -4.58 -12.43 -4.51
C ASP A 263 -3.48 -11.50 -5.03
N GLY A 264 -3.79 -10.22 -5.21
CA GLY A 264 -2.79 -9.26 -5.64
C GLY A 264 -1.66 -9.11 -4.61
N VAL A 265 -1.95 -9.24 -3.31
CA VAL A 265 -0.93 -9.21 -2.25
C VAL A 265 0.02 -10.40 -2.38
N PHE A 266 -0.53 -11.60 -2.50
CA PHE A 266 0.26 -12.82 -2.63
C PHE A 266 1.19 -12.76 -3.85
N LEU A 267 0.68 -12.27 -4.98
CA LEU A 267 1.43 -12.15 -6.24
C LEU A 267 2.49 -11.03 -6.24
N GLY A 268 2.47 -10.12 -5.26
CA GLY A 268 3.34 -8.95 -5.28
C GLY A 268 2.93 -7.92 -6.36
N ASN A 269 1.63 -7.75 -6.60
CA ASN A 269 1.15 -6.62 -7.38
C ASN A 269 1.24 -5.31 -6.57
N TYR A 270 1.21 -4.17 -7.25
CA TYR A 270 1.14 -2.84 -6.65
C TYR A 270 -0.31 -2.39 -6.45
N ARG A 271 -1.15 -2.50 -7.48
CA ARG A 271 -2.46 -1.82 -7.50
C ARG A 271 -3.60 -2.72 -7.97
N SER A 272 -3.36 -3.67 -8.86
CA SER A 272 -4.45 -4.47 -9.44
C SER A 272 -4.68 -5.82 -8.76
N THR A 273 -5.87 -6.38 -9.00
CA THR A 273 -6.18 -7.80 -8.75
C THR A 273 -5.40 -8.74 -9.67
N LEU A 274 -5.60 -10.05 -9.49
CA LEU A 274 -5.19 -11.09 -10.43
C LEU A 274 -5.60 -10.79 -11.88
N MET A 275 -6.79 -10.22 -12.08
CA MET A 275 -7.36 -9.94 -13.40
C MET A 275 -6.97 -8.56 -13.94
N GLY A 276 -5.99 -7.87 -13.33
CA GLY A 276 -5.51 -6.58 -13.82
C GLY A 276 -6.42 -5.39 -13.50
N MET A 277 -7.41 -5.57 -12.63
CA MET A 277 -8.40 -4.54 -12.31
C MET A 277 -8.07 -3.78 -11.02
N ASP A 278 -8.34 -2.48 -11.00
CA ASP A 278 -8.29 -1.64 -9.80
C ASP A 278 -9.63 -1.74 -9.06
N LEU A 279 -9.65 -2.49 -7.94
CA LEU A 279 -10.85 -2.66 -7.13
C LEU A 279 -11.44 -1.33 -6.65
N ASN A 280 -10.61 -0.32 -6.36
CA ASN A 280 -11.07 1.00 -5.94
C ASN A 280 -11.44 1.91 -7.13
N ARG A 281 -11.70 1.34 -8.30
CA ARG A 281 -12.36 1.95 -9.46
C ARG A 281 -13.57 1.15 -9.96
N SER A 282 -13.89 0.05 -9.26
CA SER A 282 -14.90 -0.94 -9.66
C SER A 282 -16.15 -0.96 -8.77
N TRP A 283 -16.21 -0.17 -7.69
CA TRP A 283 -17.34 -0.22 -6.75
C TRP A 283 -18.71 0.07 -7.42
N ASN A 284 -18.74 0.95 -8.42
CA ASN A 284 -19.94 1.28 -9.17
C ASN A 284 -20.27 0.30 -10.33
N ARG A 285 -19.47 -0.76 -10.48
CA ARG A 285 -19.56 -1.75 -11.57
C ARG A 285 -19.06 -3.11 -11.09
N ILE A 286 -19.57 -3.50 -9.93
CA ILE A 286 -19.28 -4.79 -9.29
C ILE A 286 -19.87 -5.91 -10.16
N SER A 287 -19.11 -6.99 -10.27
CA SER A 287 -19.52 -8.25 -10.90
C SER A 287 -19.17 -9.34 -9.92
N ASP A 288 -20.11 -10.25 -9.62
CA ASP A 288 -19.90 -11.29 -8.60
C ASP A 288 -18.76 -12.25 -8.98
N TRP A 289 -18.50 -12.41 -10.28
CA TRP A 289 -17.44 -13.29 -10.77
C TRP A 289 -16.05 -12.64 -10.72
N VAL A 290 -15.95 -11.37 -11.13
CA VAL A 290 -14.65 -10.66 -11.20
C VAL A 290 -14.30 -9.95 -9.90
N HIS A 291 -15.30 -9.57 -9.12
CA HIS A 291 -15.19 -8.79 -7.89
C HIS A 291 -15.92 -9.47 -6.72
N PRO A 292 -15.73 -10.78 -6.45
CA PRO A 292 -16.45 -11.49 -5.38
C PRO A 292 -16.24 -10.83 -4.01
N THR A 293 -15.04 -10.26 -3.79
CA THR A 293 -14.70 -9.58 -2.54
C THR A 293 -15.44 -8.26 -2.36
N LEU A 294 -15.67 -7.50 -3.44
CA LEU A 294 -16.46 -6.27 -3.40
C LEU A 294 -17.96 -6.56 -3.28
N ALA A 295 -18.46 -7.58 -3.99
CA ALA A 295 -19.86 -8.00 -3.92
C ALA A 295 -20.25 -8.38 -2.48
N ALA A 296 -19.46 -9.25 -1.84
CA ALA A 296 -19.71 -9.65 -0.46
C ALA A 296 -19.55 -8.47 0.52
N THR A 297 -18.56 -7.60 0.33
CA THR A 297 -18.39 -6.41 1.18
C THR A 297 -19.55 -5.43 1.04
N ARG A 298 -20.05 -5.21 -0.17
CA ARG A 298 -21.24 -4.38 -0.42
C ARG A 298 -22.46 -4.98 0.28
N ALA A 299 -22.71 -6.27 0.10
CA ALA A 299 -23.84 -6.95 0.74
C ALA A 299 -23.78 -6.88 2.27
N LEU A 300 -22.58 -7.04 2.85
CA LEU A 300 -22.34 -6.85 4.28
C LEU A 300 -22.70 -5.43 4.72
N LEU A 301 -22.20 -4.39 4.04
CA LEU A 301 -22.43 -3.00 4.41
C LEU A 301 -23.91 -2.61 4.28
N GLU A 302 -24.58 -3.02 3.22
CA GLU A 302 -26.04 -2.81 3.06
C GLU A 302 -26.84 -3.53 4.15
N SER A 303 -26.42 -4.73 4.56
CA SER A 303 -27.05 -5.46 5.67
C SER A 303 -26.82 -4.77 7.02
N LEU A 304 -25.66 -4.17 7.23
CA LEU A 304 -25.35 -3.43 8.47
C LEU A 304 -26.14 -2.12 8.53
N ASP A 305 -26.27 -1.41 7.41
CA ASP A 305 -27.04 -0.16 7.30
C ASP A 305 -28.53 -0.37 7.56
N LYS A 306 -29.08 -1.51 7.10
CA LYS A 306 -30.49 -1.89 7.33
C LYS A 306 -30.79 -2.35 8.76
N ASN A 307 -29.79 -2.55 9.62
CA ASN A 307 -30.00 -3.05 10.98
C ASN A 307 -30.26 -1.90 11.96
N PRO A 308 -31.51 -1.69 12.44
CA PRO A 308 -31.83 -0.58 13.33
C PRO A 308 -31.25 -0.74 14.74
N ASN A 309 -30.91 -1.97 15.17
CA ASN A 309 -30.42 -2.25 16.52
C ASN A 309 -28.95 -1.85 16.72
N ALA A 310 -28.20 -1.79 15.62
CA ALA A 310 -26.79 -1.42 15.62
C ALA A 310 -26.47 -0.67 14.32
N PRO A 311 -26.93 0.58 14.17
CA PRO A 311 -26.84 1.29 12.91
C PRO A 311 -25.38 1.53 12.52
N LEU A 312 -25.10 1.35 11.23
CA LEU A 312 -23.83 1.69 10.62
C LEU A 312 -23.62 3.20 10.73
N ASP A 313 -22.46 3.61 11.23
CA ASP A 313 -22.16 5.03 11.48
C ASP A 313 -21.10 5.55 10.51
N CYS A 314 -20.05 4.76 10.28
CA CYS A 314 -19.05 5.10 9.29
C CYS A 314 -18.38 3.90 8.63
N VAL A 315 -17.88 4.13 7.41
CA VAL A 315 -17.00 3.24 6.67
C VAL A 315 -15.66 3.92 6.42
N LEU A 316 -14.58 3.31 6.88
CA LEU A 316 -13.21 3.74 6.63
C LEU A 316 -12.54 2.84 5.59
N ASP A 317 -11.95 3.43 4.56
CA ASP A 317 -11.14 2.74 3.57
C ASP A 317 -9.66 3.15 3.74
N LEU A 318 -8.83 2.26 4.28
CA LEU A 318 -7.42 2.51 4.61
C LEU A 318 -6.51 2.25 3.40
N HIS A 319 -5.76 3.27 3.00
CA HIS A 319 -4.85 3.28 1.84
C HIS A 319 -3.46 3.77 2.23
N ALA A 320 -2.49 3.54 1.34
CA ALA A 320 -1.18 4.16 1.43
C ALA A 320 -0.85 5.03 0.22
N HIS A 321 -0.26 6.19 0.46
CA HIS A 321 0.03 7.18 -0.57
C HIS A 321 1.52 7.20 -0.94
N THR A 322 1.80 7.16 -2.23
CA THR A 322 3.16 7.13 -2.76
C THR A 322 3.73 8.50 -3.07
N ASN A 323 2.94 9.58 -2.93
CA ASN A 323 3.32 10.93 -3.41
C ASN A 323 3.27 12.01 -2.31
N ALA A 324 2.57 11.73 -1.21
CA ALA A 324 2.32 12.69 -0.14
C ALA A 324 2.85 12.12 1.17
N THR A 325 3.23 13.01 2.07
CA THR A 325 3.74 12.69 3.40
C THR A 325 2.60 12.75 4.43
N GLY A 326 2.82 12.23 5.63
CA GLY A 326 1.85 12.30 6.71
C GLY A 326 0.64 11.38 6.56
N VAL A 327 -0.37 11.67 7.38
CA VAL A 327 -1.70 11.05 7.38
C VAL A 327 -2.72 12.11 6.99
N PHE A 328 -3.65 11.77 6.10
CA PHE A 328 -4.67 12.72 5.65
C PHE A 328 -5.93 11.98 5.20
N VAL A 329 -7.02 12.72 5.02
CA VAL A 329 -8.33 12.15 4.72
C VAL A 329 -8.86 12.67 3.40
N TYR A 330 -9.40 11.77 2.59
CA TYR A 330 -10.28 12.13 1.50
C TYR A 330 -11.73 11.89 1.96
N GLY A 331 -12.50 12.98 2.02
CA GLY A 331 -13.92 12.99 2.37
C GLY A 331 -14.80 13.45 1.22
N ASN A 332 -16.11 13.36 1.36
CA ASN A 332 -17.05 13.85 0.35
C ASN A 332 -17.43 15.31 0.65
N THR A 333 -17.82 16.05 -0.39
CA THR A 333 -18.60 17.28 -0.20
C THR A 333 -20.08 16.91 -0.19
N TYR A 334 -20.91 17.68 0.52
CA TYR A 334 -22.35 17.50 0.60
C TYR A 334 -23.03 18.86 0.45
N ASP A 335 -24.19 18.88 -0.21
CA ASP A 335 -25.00 20.10 -0.31
C ASP A 335 -25.73 20.38 1.01
N ASP A 336 -26.10 19.33 1.74
CA ASP A 336 -26.66 19.44 3.09
C ASP A 336 -25.58 19.86 4.09
N VAL A 337 -25.77 21.03 4.69
CA VAL A 337 -24.82 21.66 5.62
C VAL A 337 -24.61 20.80 6.87
N TYR A 338 -25.68 20.25 7.44
CA TYR A 338 -25.59 19.44 8.66
C TYR A 338 -24.83 18.13 8.43
N ARG A 339 -25.04 17.48 7.28
CA ARG A 339 -24.29 16.30 6.86
C ARG A 339 -22.83 16.65 6.64
N TYR A 340 -22.52 17.77 5.99
CA TYR A 340 -21.15 18.22 5.81
C TYR A 340 -20.45 18.52 7.15
N GLU A 341 -21.11 19.23 8.07
CA GLU A 341 -20.58 19.54 9.39
C GLU A 341 -20.27 18.27 10.20
N ARG A 342 -21.17 17.28 10.20
CA ARG A 342 -20.89 15.97 10.80
C ARG A 342 -19.72 15.27 10.12
N HIS A 343 -19.65 15.34 8.79
CA HIS A 343 -18.61 14.67 8.01
C HIS A 343 -17.20 15.19 8.30
N ILE A 344 -17.03 16.47 8.62
CA ILE A 344 -15.71 17.04 8.89
C ILE A 344 -15.22 16.83 10.34
N VAL A 345 -16.06 16.34 11.25
CA VAL A 345 -15.68 16.12 12.66
C VAL A 345 -14.54 15.11 12.79
N LEU A 346 -14.70 13.91 12.22
CA LEU A 346 -13.70 12.85 12.35
C LEU A 346 -12.32 13.27 11.81
N PRO A 347 -12.19 13.88 10.61
CA PRO A 347 -10.88 14.38 10.14
C PRO A 347 -10.29 15.48 11.03
N LYS A 348 -11.11 16.37 11.60
CA LYS A 348 -10.64 17.42 12.52
C LYS A 348 -10.09 16.83 13.82
N LEU A 349 -10.78 15.84 14.38
CA LEU A 349 -10.30 15.10 15.56
C LEU A 349 -9.00 14.35 15.24
N LEU A 350 -8.94 13.71 14.07
CA LEU A 350 -7.70 13.05 13.64
C LEU A 350 -6.53 14.04 13.61
N ALA A 351 -6.73 15.23 13.05
CA ALA A 351 -5.71 16.30 13.01
C ALA A 351 -5.21 16.79 14.38
N GLN A 352 -6.04 16.64 15.42
CA GLN A 352 -5.68 17.01 16.80
C GLN A 352 -4.89 15.89 17.49
N HIS A 353 -5.17 14.62 17.18
CA HIS A 353 -4.60 13.44 17.85
C HIS A 353 -3.41 12.81 17.15
N THR A 354 -3.13 13.18 15.89
CA THR A 354 -1.96 12.69 15.15
C THR A 354 -0.98 13.83 14.86
N GLU A 355 0.25 13.71 15.36
CA GLU A 355 1.34 14.65 15.05
C GLU A 355 1.69 14.66 13.55
N ASP A 356 1.41 13.54 12.91
CA ASP A 356 1.69 13.18 11.53
C ASP A 356 0.62 13.68 10.55
N TYR A 357 -0.44 14.34 11.03
CA TYR A 357 -1.52 14.79 10.17
C TYR A 357 -1.07 15.88 9.21
N ASP A 358 -1.33 15.68 7.92
CA ASP A 358 -1.09 16.69 6.90
C ASP A 358 -2.42 17.32 6.43
N PRO A 359 -2.76 18.54 6.89
CA PRO A 359 -3.98 19.20 6.47
C PRO A 359 -3.96 19.62 5.00
N SER A 360 -2.77 19.81 4.41
CA SER A 360 -2.65 20.27 3.02
C SER A 360 -3.04 19.20 2.00
N SER A 361 -2.91 17.93 2.37
CA SER A 361 -3.34 16.79 1.56
C SER A 361 -4.78 16.35 1.83
N THR A 362 -5.41 16.82 2.91
CA THR A 362 -6.82 16.51 3.19
C THR A 362 -7.73 17.24 2.22
N MET A 363 -8.70 16.53 1.63
CA MET A 363 -9.63 17.11 0.67
C MET A 363 -11.04 16.55 0.78
N TYR A 364 -12.02 17.39 0.42
CA TYR A 364 -13.43 17.04 0.34
C TYR A 364 -13.91 17.31 -1.09
N ASN A 365 -14.37 16.28 -1.82
CA ASN A 365 -14.70 16.50 -3.24
C ASN A 365 -15.79 15.63 -3.89
N GLN A 366 -16.35 16.28 -4.91
CA GLN A 366 -17.26 15.91 -5.99
C GLN A 366 -16.78 15.03 -7.15
N ASP A 367 -15.48 14.76 -7.28
CA ASP A 367 -14.87 14.27 -8.53
C ASP A 367 -15.55 13.02 -9.15
N SER A 368 -16.04 13.17 -10.37
CA SER A 368 -16.74 12.14 -11.14
C SER A 368 -15.81 10.99 -11.54
N GLN A 369 -14.51 11.25 -11.73
CA GLN A 369 -13.51 10.21 -12.01
C GLN A 369 -13.26 9.30 -10.80
N LYS A 370 -13.70 9.72 -9.60
CA LYS A 370 -13.61 8.95 -8.36
C LYS A 370 -14.94 8.29 -7.97
N ALA A 371 -15.98 8.35 -8.82
CA ALA A 371 -17.28 7.74 -8.53
C ALA A 371 -17.20 6.24 -8.21
N GLY A 372 -16.25 5.52 -8.83
CA GLY A 372 -16.00 4.09 -8.58
C GLY A 372 -15.13 3.77 -7.35
N THR A 373 -14.81 4.75 -6.51
CA THR A 373 -14.09 4.53 -5.23
C THR A 373 -15.06 4.14 -4.12
N ALA A 374 -14.58 3.40 -3.11
CA ALA A 374 -15.40 2.99 -1.95
C ALA A 374 -16.09 4.20 -1.31
N ARG A 375 -15.30 5.23 -0.98
CA ARG A 375 -15.77 6.48 -0.36
C ARG A 375 -16.95 7.12 -1.11
N ARG A 376 -16.92 7.12 -2.44
CA ARG A 376 -17.95 7.76 -3.27
C ARG A 376 -19.14 6.88 -3.54
N TYR A 377 -18.90 5.64 -3.91
CA TYR A 377 -19.97 4.72 -4.23
C TYR A 377 -20.78 4.34 -2.99
N LEU A 378 -20.12 3.97 -1.89
CA LEU A 378 -20.81 3.57 -0.66
C LEU A 378 -21.66 4.72 -0.10
N CYS A 379 -21.16 5.95 -0.17
CA CYS A 379 -21.90 7.14 0.22
C CYS A 379 -23.19 7.37 -0.60
N SER A 380 -23.28 6.84 -1.82
CA SER A 380 -24.46 6.95 -2.67
C SER A 380 -25.51 5.85 -2.46
N ILE A 381 -25.14 4.73 -1.83
CA ILE A 381 -26.04 3.59 -1.64
C ILE A 381 -26.43 3.37 -0.17
N LEU A 382 -25.62 3.84 0.77
CA LEU A 382 -25.88 3.75 2.20
C LEU A 382 -26.67 4.98 2.67
N SER A 383 -27.31 4.84 3.83
CA SER A 383 -28.10 5.91 4.43
C SER A 383 -27.30 7.20 4.66
N GLU A 384 -27.98 8.34 4.64
CA GLU A 384 -27.33 9.67 4.69
C GLU A 384 -26.54 9.95 5.98
N HIS A 385 -26.85 9.22 7.04
CA HIS A 385 -26.13 9.31 8.31
C HIS A 385 -24.80 8.55 8.30
N VAL A 386 -24.56 7.67 7.31
CA VAL A 386 -23.30 6.92 7.18
C VAL A 386 -22.22 7.79 6.55
N ASN A 387 -21.16 8.04 7.30
CA ASN A 387 -19.99 8.74 6.80
C ASN A 387 -19.00 7.77 6.14
N CYS A 388 -18.56 8.07 4.92
CA CYS A 388 -17.56 7.27 4.20
C CYS A 388 -16.27 8.06 3.98
N TYR A 389 -15.12 7.51 4.38
CA TYR A 389 -13.82 8.16 4.26
C TYR A 389 -12.79 7.25 3.60
N THR A 390 -11.86 7.85 2.87
CA THR A 390 -10.57 7.20 2.58
C THR A 390 -9.50 7.83 3.46
N ILE A 391 -8.84 7.02 4.30
CA ILE A 391 -7.72 7.45 5.12
C ILE A 391 -6.44 7.04 4.40
N GLN A 392 -5.57 8.02 4.16
CA GLN A 392 -4.30 7.82 3.46
C GLN A 392 -3.15 7.95 4.44
N VAL A 393 -2.17 7.05 4.35
CA VAL A 393 -0.90 7.16 5.07
C VAL A 393 0.27 7.15 4.09
N SER A 394 1.25 8.04 4.27
CA SER A 394 2.46 8.03 3.43
C SER A 394 3.22 6.71 3.48
N MET A 395 3.74 6.26 2.34
CA MET A 395 4.71 5.14 2.30
C MET A 395 6.12 5.53 2.80
N TYR A 396 6.40 6.83 2.91
CA TYR A 396 7.71 7.33 3.31
C TYR A 396 7.73 7.71 4.79
N GLY A 397 7.02 8.77 5.14
CA GLY A 397 7.20 9.49 6.40
C GLY A 397 6.29 10.70 6.51
N TYR A 398 6.53 11.52 7.53
CA TYR A 398 5.78 12.73 7.83
C TYR A 398 6.70 13.86 8.27
N CYS A 399 6.24 15.09 8.11
CA CYS A 399 6.91 16.26 8.68
C CYS A 399 6.28 16.58 10.03
N ARG A 400 7.09 16.86 11.06
CA ARG A 400 6.56 17.42 12.31
C ARG A 400 6.13 18.86 12.09
N LYS A 401 5.15 19.31 12.87
CA LYS A 401 4.70 20.72 12.87
C LYS A 401 5.91 21.64 13.09
N GLY A 402 6.15 22.55 12.12
CA GLY A 402 7.25 23.50 12.16
C GLY A 402 8.59 23.01 11.59
N THR A 403 8.69 21.76 11.12
CA THR A 403 9.92 21.22 10.49
C THR A 403 9.68 20.85 9.04
N SER A 404 10.65 21.11 8.16
CA SER A 404 10.64 20.63 6.77
C SER A 404 11.27 19.24 6.60
N VAL A 405 11.88 18.69 7.64
CA VAL A 405 12.53 17.37 7.62
C VAL A 405 11.48 16.27 7.68
N ILE A 406 11.51 15.37 6.70
CA ILE A 406 10.64 14.19 6.67
C ILE A 406 11.22 13.13 7.61
N LEU A 407 10.45 12.75 8.63
CA LEU A 407 10.75 11.63 9.51
C LEU A 407 10.20 10.35 8.88
N PRO A 408 11.04 9.37 8.50
CA PRO A 408 10.56 8.14 7.90
C PRO A 408 9.74 7.32 8.90
N TYR A 409 8.64 6.74 8.42
CA TYR A 409 7.87 5.80 9.22
C TYR A 409 8.65 4.53 9.49
N THR A 410 8.43 3.98 10.70
CA THR A 410 8.76 2.61 11.07
C THR A 410 7.49 1.75 11.08
N GLU A 411 7.62 0.41 11.19
CA GLU A 411 6.46 -0.47 11.42
C GLU A 411 5.63 0.02 12.62
N GLU A 412 6.30 0.38 13.71
CA GLU A 412 5.67 0.92 14.92
C GLU A 412 4.96 2.27 14.69
N GLY A 413 5.53 3.11 13.82
CA GLY A 413 4.89 4.35 13.40
C GLY A 413 3.53 4.12 12.73
N TYR A 414 3.43 3.09 11.88
CA TYR A 414 2.14 2.73 11.28
C TYR A 414 1.17 2.12 12.29
N TYR A 415 1.64 1.25 13.19
CA TYR A 415 0.81 0.72 14.27
C TYR A 415 0.25 1.85 15.16
N ARG A 416 1.05 2.87 15.45
CA ARG A 416 0.64 4.05 16.21
C ARG A 416 -0.53 4.80 15.59
N ILE A 417 -0.54 4.95 14.26
CA ILE A 417 -1.66 5.60 13.55
C ILE A 417 -2.96 4.83 13.80
N GLY A 418 -2.91 3.49 13.74
CA GLY A 418 -4.07 2.65 14.07
C GLY A 418 -4.59 2.87 15.50
N ARG A 419 -3.68 2.98 16.47
CA ARG A 419 -4.04 3.29 17.88
C ARG A 419 -4.64 4.69 18.03
N ASN A 420 -4.12 5.66 17.29
CA ASN A 420 -4.66 7.02 17.29
C ASN A 420 -6.06 7.07 16.69
N LEU A 421 -6.36 6.28 15.65
CA LEU A 421 -7.74 6.16 15.14
C LEU A 421 -8.72 5.67 16.20
N ALA A 422 -8.34 4.69 17.03
CA ALA A 422 -9.19 4.26 18.14
C ALA A 422 -9.47 5.40 19.14
N ARG A 423 -8.44 6.18 19.50
CA ARG A 423 -8.60 7.33 20.40
C ARG A 423 -9.52 8.40 19.81
N VAL A 424 -9.38 8.66 18.51
CA VAL A 424 -10.27 9.58 17.77
C VAL A 424 -11.72 9.11 17.83
N PHE A 425 -11.98 7.80 17.71
CA PHE A 425 -13.34 7.27 17.85
C PHE A 425 -13.91 7.48 19.26
N LEU A 426 -13.12 7.36 20.32
CA LEU A 426 -13.59 7.64 21.67
C LEU A 426 -14.08 9.09 21.77
N GLU A 427 -13.30 10.04 21.27
CA GLU A 427 -13.67 11.46 21.32
C GLU A 427 -14.85 11.78 20.42
N TYR A 428 -14.87 11.22 19.21
CA TYR A 428 -15.99 11.35 18.28
C TYR A 428 -17.31 10.87 18.91
N TYR A 429 -17.30 9.71 19.58
CA TYR A 429 -18.49 9.17 20.22
C TYR A 429 -18.86 9.82 21.55
N ARG A 430 -17.92 10.50 22.22
CA ARG A 430 -18.23 11.43 23.32
C ARG A 430 -18.93 12.69 22.81
N LEU A 431 -18.39 13.30 21.75
CA LEU A 431 -18.94 14.53 21.17
C LEU A 431 -20.33 14.33 20.56
N THR A 432 -20.59 13.16 19.97
CA THR A 432 -21.90 12.80 19.42
C THR A 432 -22.89 12.26 20.47
N GLY A 433 -22.47 12.15 21.74
CA GLY A 433 -23.33 11.76 22.86
C GLY A 433 -23.60 10.25 23.00
N LEU A 434 -22.95 9.39 22.20
CA LEU A 434 -23.07 7.94 22.33
C LEU A 434 -22.38 7.43 23.60
N ILE A 435 -21.17 7.93 23.88
CA ILE A 435 -20.36 7.55 25.03
C ILE A 435 -20.47 8.66 26.09
N PRO A 436 -20.97 8.36 27.30
CA PRO A 436 -21.07 9.34 28.37
C PRO A 436 -19.73 9.98 28.76
N ALA A 437 -19.77 11.26 29.13
CA ALA A 437 -18.63 11.94 29.72
C ALA A 437 -18.30 11.38 31.13
N GLY A 438 -17.01 11.35 31.50
CA GLY A 438 -16.57 10.91 32.83
C GLY A 438 -16.20 9.43 32.98
N LEU A 439 -16.34 8.62 31.92
CA LEU A 439 -15.81 7.25 31.88
C LEU A 439 -14.27 7.26 31.87
N PRO A 440 -13.60 6.29 32.52
CA PRO A 440 -12.16 6.29 32.70
C PRO A 440 -11.41 6.32 31.35
N ASP A 441 -10.69 7.41 31.11
CA ASP A 441 -9.81 7.63 29.95
C ASP A 441 -8.32 7.41 30.27
N GLN A 442 -7.99 7.30 31.56
CA GLN A 442 -6.64 7.07 32.07
C GLN A 442 -6.54 5.68 32.72
N PRO A 443 -5.42 4.95 32.57
CA PRO A 443 -5.13 3.82 33.44
C PRO A 443 -5.11 4.32 34.88
N SER A 444 -5.96 3.75 35.72
CA SER A 444 -6.01 4.06 37.15
C SER A 444 -4.62 3.90 37.78
N ASN A 445 -3.91 5.00 38.01
CA ASN A 445 -2.75 5.03 38.91
C ASN A 445 -3.15 4.87 40.39
N LYS A 446 -4.44 4.68 40.70
CA LYS A 446 -4.87 4.20 42.00
C LYS A 446 -4.51 2.72 42.11
N ARG A 447 -3.24 2.45 42.46
CA ARG A 447 -2.97 1.34 43.39
C ARG A 447 -3.79 1.66 44.64
N GLY A 448 -5.00 1.10 44.70
CA GLY A 448 -5.74 1.03 45.94
C GLY A 448 -4.79 0.45 46.98
N ARG A 449 -4.42 1.27 47.96
CA ARG A 449 -3.82 0.78 49.20
C ARG A 449 -4.92 -0.05 49.87
N GLN A 450 -5.06 -1.30 49.45
CA GLN A 450 -5.76 -2.29 50.27
C GLN A 450 -4.87 -2.48 51.49
N SER A 451 -5.27 -1.84 52.59
CA SER A 451 -4.76 -2.13 53.92
C SER A 451 -5.15 -3.56 54.25
N ARG A 452 -4.37 -4.53 53.78
CA ARG A 452 -4.38 -5.88 54.34
C ARG A 452 -3.80 -5.75 55.76
N GLN A 453 -4.64 -5.91 56.78
CA GLN A 453 -4.17 -6.21 58.12
C GLN A 453 -3.30 -7.47 58.04
N ARG A 454 -1.98 -7.27 58.06
CA ARG A 454 -1.01 -8.37 58.14
C ARG A 454 -0.91 -8.79 59.59
N HIS A 455 -1.43 -9.97 59.90
CA HIS A 455 -0.99 -10.71 61.09
C HIS A 455 0.50 -11.01 60.92
N ARG A 456 1.33 -10.42 61.80
CA ARG A 456 2.79 -10.61 61.82
C ARG A 456 3.11 -11.84 62.66
N THR A 457 3.56 -12.91 62.02
CA THR A 457 4.31 -13.97 62.71
C THR A 457 5.76 -13.53 62.96
N PRO A 458 6.35 -13.75 64.14
CA PRO A 458 7.71 -13.32 64.44
C PRO A 458 8.72 -14.14 63.63
N ARG A 459 9.57 -13.46 62.85
CA ARG A 459 10.71 -14.08 62.15
C ARG A 459 12.00 -13.86 62.94
N ARG A 460 12.81 -14.92 63.05
CA ARG A 460 14.14 -14.89 63.68
C ARG A 460 15.09 -13.91 62.96
N PRO A 461 16.01 -13.24 63.68
CA PRO A 461 16.94 -12.29 63.07
C PRO A 461 17.93 -13.02 62.15
N ARG A 462 18.14 -12.45 60.95
CA ARG A 462 19.20 -12.89 60.03
C ARG A 462 20.57 -12.33 60.47
N PRO A 463 21.69 -13.04 60.19
CA PRO A 463 23.02 -12.56 60.50
C PRO A 463 23.37 -11.32 59.67
N ARG A 464 24.12 -10.39 60.27
CA ARG A 464 24.60 -9.16 59.61
C ARG A 464 25.78 -9.49 58.69
N THR A 465 25.58 -9.41 57.39
CA THR A 465 26.69 -9.39 56.41
C THR A 465 27.16 -7.95 56.19
N ALA A 466 28.48 -7.77 56.16
CA ALA A 466 29.13 -6.49 55.90
C ALA A 466 28.80 -6.00 54.48
N ARG A 467 28.42 -4.73 54.36
CA ARG A 467 28.13 -4.06 53.10
C ARG A 467 29.45 -3.69 52.42
N THR A 468 29.86 -4.45 51.42
CA THR A 468 30.80 -3.95 50.40
C THR A 468 29.97 -3.50 49.20
N PRO A 469 29.94 -2.20 48.86
CA PRO A 469 29.24 -1.75 47.66
C PRO A 469 30.00 -2.21 46.40
N ALA A 470 29.28 -2.80 45.45
CA ALA A 470 29.82 -3.11 44.13
C ALA A 470 30.08 -1.79 43.36
N PRO A 471 31.23 -1.62 42.69
CA PRO A 471 31.47 -0.44 41.86
C PRO A 471 30.54 -0.46 40.64
N LEU A 472 29.68 0.54 40.53
CA LEU A 472 28.87 0.83 39.36
C LEU A 472 29.74 1.60 38.35
N HIS A 473 30.11 0.95 37.25
CA HIS A 473 30.75 1.62 36.12
C HIS A 473 29.68 2.34 35.29
N LEU A 474 29.60 3.66 35.42
CA LEU A 474 28.72 4.51 34.60
C LEU A 474 29.51 4.96 33.36
N ALA A 475 29.33 4.28 32.22
CA ALA A 475 29.84 4.76 30.94
C ALA A 475 28.89 5.83 30.38
N SER A 476 29.41 7.04 30.18
CA SER A 476 28.70 8.19 29.62
C SER A 476 28.35 7.94 28.15
N ILE A 477 27.07 8.08 27.79
CA ILE A 477 26.53 7.92 26.42
C ILE A 477 26.98 9.05 25.45
N HIS A 478 27.80 10.01 25.90
CA HIS A 478 28.24 11.15 25.09
C HIS A 478 29.48 10.94 24.22
N GLU A 479 30.08 9.74 24.20
CA GLU A 479 31.37 9.51 23.53
C GLU A 479 31.31 8.99 22.08
N TYR A 480 30.12 8.76 21.51
CA TYR A 480 29.97 8.23 20.14
C TYR A 480 29.70 9.26 19.04
N PHE A 481 29.68 10.56 19.35
CA PHE A 481 29.55 11.63 18.35
C PHE A 481 30.74 12.59 18.43
N ARG A 482 31.91 12.14 17.96
CA ARG A 482 32.97 13.04 17.50
C ARG A 482 33.15 12.82 15.99
N GLU A 483 32.66 13.77 15.21
CA GLU A 483 33.15 13.95 13.83
C GLU A 483 34.55 14.56 13.94
N GLU A 484 35.57 13.85 13.46
CA GLU A 484 36.89 14.42 13.23
C GLU A 484 36.79 15.36 12.02
N VAL A 485 36.78 16.66 12.29
CA VAL A 485 37.02 17.69 11.28
C VAL A 485 38.53 17.90 11.22
N THR A 486 39.14 17.50 10.10
CA THR A 486 40.52 17.89 9.79
C THR A 486 40.54 19.35 9.37
N ASP A 487 41.20 20.15 10.19
CA ASP A 487 41.43 21.58 9.99
C ASP A 487 42.56 21.78 8.97
N THR A 488 42.25 22.38 7.81
CA THR A 488 43.25 23.06 6.98
C THR A 488 42.91 24.53 6.94
N SER A 489 43.66 25.29 7.73
CA SER A 489 43.63 26.74 7.81
C SER A 489 44.16 27.41 6.53
N SER A 490 43.34 28.24 5.90
CA SER A 490 43.73 29.56 5.37
C SER A 490 42.42 30.32 5.15
N GLY A 491 42.00 31.21 6.04
CA GLY A 491 42.62 32.51 6.25
C GLY A 491 42.08 33.50 5.22
N THR A 492 40.99 34.21 5.52
CA THR A 492 40.81 35.66 5.29
C THR A 492 39.56 36.16 6.03
N ARG A 493 39.70 37.38 6.54
CA ARG A 493 38.94 38.12 7.53
C ARG A 493 37.80 38.97 6.93
N TYR A 494 36.77 39.24 7.77
CA TYR A 494 35.81 40.39 7.77
C TYR A 494 34.90 40.54 6.52
N ARG A 495 33.66 41.05 6.58
CA ARG A 495 33.02 42.04 7.46
C ARG A 495 31.49 41.94 7.33
N SER A 496 30.80 42.10 8.45
CA SER A 496 29.38 42.50 8.54
C SER A 496 29.19 43.92 8.00
N MET A 497 28.11 44.17 7.24
CA MET A 497 27.45 45.48 7.14
C MET A 497 25.97 45.30 6.82
N SER A 498 25.16 46.03 7.59
CA SER A 498 23.72 46.18 7.54
C SER A 498 23.24 47.26 6.55
N GLY A 499 22.04 47.05 5.99
CA GLY A 499 21.00 48.08 5.87
C GLY A 499 21.00 49.01 4.64
N THR A 500 19.86 49.08 3.93
CA THR A 500 18.96 50.27 3.86
C THR A 500 18.18 50.38 2.51
N ARG A 501 16.84 50.38 2.65
CA ARG A 501 15.73 51.10 1.94
C ARG A 501 15.72 51.45 0.43
N MET A 502 14.57 51.09 -0.17
CA MET A 502 13.52 51.90 -0.87
C MET A 502 13.87 52.87 -2.03
N ASN A 503 13.28 52.62 -3.21
CA ASN A 503 12.29 53.46 -3.96
C ASN A 503 11.94 52.74 -5.29
N VAL A 504 10.69 52.50 -5.70
CA VAL A 504 9.58 53.37 -6.18
C VAL A 504 9.87 54.08 -7.52
N GLY A 505 9.01 53.80 -8.50
CA GLY A 505 8.79 54.56 -9.76
C GLY A 505 8.35 53.62 -10.89
N THR A 506 7.06 53.28 -11.08
CA THR A 506 5.98 53.98 -11.83
C THR A 506 6.29 54.31 -13.29
N GLY A 507 5.42 53.85 -14.21
CA GLY A 507 5.06 54.63 -15.40
C GLY A 507 4.86 53.87 -16.71
N THR A 508 3.60 53.52 -17.00
CA THR A 508 2.86 53.78 -18.28
C THR A 508 3.40 53.21 -19.61
N GLY A 509 2.60 52.66 -20.53
CA GLY A 509 1.15 52.52 -20.67
C GLY A 509 0.79 52.13 -22.11
N ALA A 510 -0.48 51.73 -22.31
CA ALA A 510 -1.24 51.60 -23.57
C ALA A 510 -0.73 50.57 -24.61
N GLY A 511 -1.55 49.79 -25.32
CA GLY A 511 -3.00 49.81 -25.56
C GLY A 511 -3.28 49.28 -26.98
N THR A 512 -4.54 48.93 -27.26
CA THR A 512 -5.13 48.42 -28.53
C THR A 512 -4.98 46.91 -28.76
N GLY A 513 -6.01 46.11 -29.05
CA GLY A 513 -7.43 46.36 -29.31
C GLY A 513 -7.82 45.90 -30.72
N ILE A 514 -8.87 45.05 -30.77
CA ILE A 514 -9.81 44.82 -31.89
C ILE A 514 -9.47 43.69 -32.88
N GLY A 515 -10.47 42.83 -33.18
CA GLY A 515 -10.59 42.21 -34.50
C GLY A 515 -11.24 40.83 -34.57
N SER A 516 -12.57 40.78 -34.52
CA SER A 516 -13.43 39.65 -34.90
C SER A 516 -13.30 39.24 -36.38
N GLY A 517 -13.49 37.95 -36.69
CA GLY A 517 -13.65 37.47 -38.06
C GLY A 517 -14.15 36.03 -38.18
N SER A 518 -15.44 35.89 -38.43
CA SER A 518 -16.11 34.67 -38.90
C SER A 518 -15.72 34.36 -40.36
N GLY A 519 -15.54 33.08 -40.71
CA GLY A 519 -15.32 32.67 -42.09
C GLY A 519 -15.37 31.16 -42.27
N THR A 520 -16.46 30.71 -42.90
CA THR A 520 -16.78 29.36 -43.39
C THR A 520 -15.79 28.85 -44.45
N GLY A 521 -15.50 27.55 -44.47
CA GLY A 521 -14.72 26.92 -45.54
C GLY A 521 -14.67 25.39 -45.46
N THR A 522 -15.42 24.76 -46.34
CA THR A 522 -15.64 23.33 -46.60
C THR A 522 -14.41 22.52 -47.04
N GLY A 523 -14.38 21.21 -46.75
CA GLY A 523 -13.56 20.26 -47.54
C GLY A 523 -13.40 18.84 -46.98
N GLY A 524 -14.26 17.90 -47.39
CA GLY A 524 -13.83 16.54 -47.79
C GLY A 524 -13.80 15.40 -46.76
N GLY A 525 -14.95 14.96 -46.24
CA GLY A 525 -15.09 13.65 -45.57
C GLY A 525 -15.50 12.53 -46.55
N ARG A 526 -14.76 11.41 -46.54
CA ARG A 526 -15.17 10.16 -47.23
C ARG A 526 -15.94 9.26 -46.27
N ASN A 527 -17.13 8.86 -46.71
CA ASN A 527 -18.07 7.96 -46.08
C ASN A 527 -17.54 6.52 -45.94
N LEU A 528 -17.87 5.87 -44.83
CA LEU A 528 -18.29 4.47 -44.82
C LEU A 528 -19.44 4.28 -43.81
N SER A 529 -20.54 3.80 -44.36
CA SER A 529 -21.88 3.68 -43.78
C SER A 529 -22.00 2.54 -42.76
N TYR A 530 -22.57 2.84 -41.60
CA TYR A 530 -23.16 1.84 -40.70
C TYR A 530 -24.55 1.44 -41.22
N ARG A 531 -24.78 0.15 -41.48
CA ARG A 531 -26.12 -0.41 -41.69
C ARG A 531 -26.65 -0.97 -40.37
N PHE A 532 -27.71 -0.35 -39.86
CA PHE A 532 -28.68 -0.95 -38.95
C PHE A 532 -29.41 -2.12 -39.64
N ARG A 533 -29.69 -3.20 -38.91
CA ARG A 533 -30.77 -4.15 -39.24
C ARG A 533 -31.74 -4.27 -38.07
N SER A 534 -33.02 -4.15 -38.40
CA SER A 534 -34.21 -4.21 -37.55
C SER A 534 -34.55 -5.65 -37.09
N PRO A 535 -35.40 -5.81 -36.05
CA PRO A 535 -35.64 -7.06 -35.34
C PRO A 535 -36.74 -7.89 -36.00
N GLY A 536 -36.54 -9.21 -36.10
CA GLY A 536 -37.56 -10.14 -36.60
C GLY A 536 -36.98 -11.36 -37.30
N ALA A 537 -36.46 -12.32 -36.53
CA ALA A 537 -36.27 -13.69 -36.98
C ALA A 537 -36.58 -14.63 -35.80
N PRO A 538 -37.39 -15.69 -36.00
CA PRO A 538 -37.83 -16.56 -34.92
C PRO A 538 -36.68 -17.43 -34.42
N VAL A 539 -36.49 -17.47 -33.10
CA VAL A 539 -35.48 -18.31 -32.44
C VAL A 539 -36.15 -19.61 -32.00
N ASP A 540 -35.64 -20.73 -32.52
CA ASP A 540 -36.05 -22.08 -32.18
C ASP A 540 -35.84 -22.35 -30.68
N ARG A 541 -36.94 -22.49 -29.94
CA ARG A 541 -36.95 -22.82 -28.50
C ARG A 541 -36.87 -24.33 -28.33
N LYS A 542 -35.67 -24.90 -28.35
CA LYS A 542 -35.41 -26.26 -27.80
C LYS A 542 -33.92 -26.55 -27.59
N ALA A 543 -33.23 -25.74 -26.77
CA ALA A 543 -31.94 -26.11 -26.16
C ALA A 543 -31.53 -25.12 -25.05
N LEU A 544 -32.21 -25.13 -23.89
CA LEU A 544 -31.68 -24.47 -22.68
C LEU A 544 -32.22 -25.14 -21.42
N SER A 545 -31.48 -26.12 -20.92
CA SER A 545 -31.56 -26.55 -19.50
C SER A 545 -30.25 -27.14 -19.00
N THR A 546 -29.11 -26.63 -19.45
CA THR A 546 -27.81 -26.84 -18.79
C THR A 546 -27.43 -25.56 -18.06
N PRO A 547 -27.28 -25.57 -16.71
CA PRO A 547 -26.72 -24.43 -16.00
C PRO A 547 -25.32 -24.16 -16.55
N ALA A 548 -24.98 -22.88 -16.75
CA ALA A 548 -23.66 -22.48 -17.21
C ALA A 548 -22.60 -23.08 -16.29
N THR A 549 -21.74 -23.93 -16.84
CA THR A 549 -20.63 -24.54 -16.11
C THR A 549 -19.72 -23.43 -15.61
N GLU A 550 -19.54 -23.32 -14.30
CA GLU A 550 -18.59 -22.38 -13.69
C GLU A 550 -17.21 -22.61 -14.32
N PRO A 551 -16.57 -21.60 -14.94
CA PRO A 551 -15.24 -21.77 -15.51
C PRO A 551 -14.26 -22.08 -14.38
N ARG A 552 -13.69 -23.29 -14.40
CA ARG A 552 -12.67 -23.73 -13.43
C ARG A 552 -11.35 -23.03 -13.76
N LEU A 553 -11.10 -21.87 -13.14
CA LEU A 553 -9.76 -21.29 -13.08
C LEU A 553 -8.90 -22.16 -12.16
N THR A 554 -7.92 -22.84 -12.73
CA THR A 554 -6.85 -23.50 -11.97
C THR A 554 -6.11 -22.45 -11.13
N ILE A 555 -5.62 -22.81 -9.94
CA ILE A 555 -4.77 -21.92 -9.15
C ILE A 555 -3.49 -21.66 -9.96
N ILE A 556 -3.39 -20.49 -10.59
CA ILE A 556 -2.20 -20.07 -11.32
C ILE A 556 -1.24 -19.42 -10.31
N ASP A 557 -0.21 -20.16 -9.92
CA ASP A 557 0.93 -19.58 -9.22
C ASP A 557 1.93 -19.05 -10.25
N PHE A 558 1.88 -17.74 -10.52
CA PHE A 558 2.83 -17.08 -11.42
C PHE A 558 4.27 -17.14 -10.89
N ASN A 559 4.50 -17.48 -9.61
CA ASN A 559 5.85 -17.71 -9.08
C ASN A 559 6.44 -19.06 -9.54
N GLN A 560 5.62 -19.97 -10.06
CA GLN A 560 6.03 -21.29 -10.55
C GLN A 560 6.02 -21.42 -12.08
N LEU A 561 5.57 -20.40 -12.80
CA LEU A 561 5.63 -20.40 -14.27
C LEU A 561 7.06 -20.12 -14.73
N THR A 562 7.86 -21.18 -14.81
CA THR A 562 9.13 -21.16 -15.56
C THR A 562 8.83 -21.17 -17.06
N ARG A 563 9.77 -20.67 -17.87
CA ARG A 563 9.67 -20.65 -19.35
C ARG A 563 9.26 -22.03 -19.92
N GLY A 564 9.78 -23.12 -19.35
CA GLY A 564 9.46 -24.50 -19.78
C GLY A 564 8.10 -25.05 -19.32
N GLY A 565 7.51 -24.53 -18.23
CA GLY A 565 6.17 -24.93 -17.80
C GLY A 565 5.06 -24.44 -18.73
N LEU A 566 5.28 -23.28 -19.37
CA LEU A 566 4.38 -22.70 -20.36
C LEU A 566 4.44 -23.44 -21.71
N ASP A 567 5.63 -23.89 -22.12
CA ASP A 567 5.81 -24.72 -23.33
C ASP A 567 5.06 -26.06 -23.20
N LEU A 568 5.06 -26.64 -22.00
CA LEU A 568 4.26 -27.84 -21.68
C LEU A 568 2.75 -27.57 -21.66
N ALA A 569 2.32 -26.41 -21.15
CA ALA A 569 0.91 -26.04 -21.10
C ALA A 569 0.34 -25.68 -22.48
N THR A 570 1.12 -25.00 -23.32
CA THR A 570 0.75 -24.62 -24.70
C THR A 570 0.93 -25.79 -25.68
N GLY A 571 1.86 -26.71 -25.42
CA GLY A 571 2.08 -27.91 -26.22
C GLY A 571 0.92 -28.90 -26.22
N LYS A 572 0.07 -28.88 -25.18
CA LYS A 572 -1.09 -29.78 -25.07
C LYS A 572 -2.30 -29.39 -25.94
N ASN A 573 -2.33 -28.17 -26.49
CA ASN A 573 -3.46 -27.64 -27.28
C ASN A 573 -3.14 -27.41 -28.76
N LYS A 574 -2.07 -28.00 -29.32
CA LYS A 574 -1.90 -28.03 -30.77
C LYS A 574 -2.86 -29.06 -31.38
N ALA A 575 -4.05 -28.59 -31.75
CA ALA A 575 -4.90 -29.30 -32.70
C ALA A 575 -4.08 -29.55 -33.98
N LYS A 576 -3.88 -30.83 -34.34
CA LYS A 576 -3.27 -31.21 -35.62
C LYS A 576 -4.22 -30.79 -36.74
N ILE A 577 -3.95 -29.65 -37.36
CA ILE A 577 -4.59 -29.28 -38.63
C ILE A 577 -3.89 -30.10 -39.74
N PRO A 578 -4.61 -30.95 -40.50
CA PRO A 578 -4.01 -31.71 -41.58
C PRO A 578 -3.66 -30.77 -42.74
N HIS A 579 -2.38 -30.70 -43.11
CA HIS A 579 -1.93 -30.00 -44.31
C HIS A 579 -2.49 -30.68 -45.56
N ARG A 580 -3.30 -29.96 -46.35
CA ARG A 580 -3.59 -30.32 -47.74
C ARG A 580 -2.37 -29.94 -48.61
N SER A 581 -1.87 -30.92 -49.36
CA SER A 581 -0.78 -30.76 -50.31
C SER A 581 -1.13 -29.76 -51.42
N PRO A 582 -0.17 -28.93 -51.91
CA PRO A 582 -0.43 -27.99 -52.99
C PRO A 582 -0.51 -28.70 -54.35
N HIS A 583 -1.59 -28.46 -55.08
CA HIS A 583 -1.77 -28.90 -56.47
C HIS A 583 -0.72 -28.25 -57.40
N ARG A 584 -0.06 -29.09 -58.20
CA ARG A 584 0.79 -28.73 -59.34
C ARG A 584 -0.07 -28.06 -60.42
N TYR A 585 0.23 -26.81 -60.78
CA TYR A 585 -0.14 -26.25 -62.08
C TYR A 585 0.96 -26.55 -63.10
N ALA A 586 0.62 -27.37 -64.09
CA ALA A 586 1.44 -27.59 -65.28
C ALA A 586 1.14 -26.49 -66.32
N LYS A 587 2.18 -25.86 -66.88
CA LYS A 587 2.08 -25.06 -68.11
C LYS A 587 2.03 -26.01 -69.33
N PRO A 588 1.20 -25.75 -70.35
CA PRO A 588 1.22 -26.54 -71.58
C PRO A 588 2.39 -26.12 -72.48
N ARG A 589 2.99 -27.10 -73.16
CA ARG A 589 4.00 -26.91 -74.22
C ARG A 589 3.29 -26.65 -75.57
N ARG A 590 3.59 -25.53 -76.20
CA ARG A 590 4.28 -25.44 -77.50
C ARG A 590 4.78 -24.02 -77.70
#